data_AF-A0A924MCU4-F1
#
_entry.id   AF-A0A924MCU4-F1
#
_cell.length_a   1.000
_cell.length_b   1.000
_cell.length_c   1.000
_cell.angle_alpha   90.00
_cell.angle_beta   90.00
_cell.angle_gamma   90.00
#
_symmetry.space_group_name_H-M   'P 1'
#
loop_
_entity.id
_entity.type
_entity.pdbx_description
1 polymer ?
#
loop_
_entity_poly.entity_id
_entity_poly.type
_entity_poly.pdbx_seq_one_letter_code
_entity_poly.pdbx_strand_id
1 'polypeptide(L)'
;MNKQFYKIYSFVFCSLLLILSCTKETSFESGNLFGSAEGTLKDSTGNCQGISIKGQYVMDSVLTDSNYVTITATITKPGNYKIYSDTVNGFWFRDSAFVLTAGVKTFKLKGYGKPILPKTANFTVLFNASACLFSITVTTTAGGGGGGNTPTAPSGDYFPITPNSNWTYDYTSNPPDTIRYTSKNFTATVNNKVYRIFTTNLGDTLAYRKDSLQGEYFAYSRFANDSRPLDYKFLDDKLPVNSFWETDTISTVALGFPTTYKIRFTIDAKNASYIINGNALDSVIKVKQEVFIQVPGGLFTKDTRSTFYT
;
A
#
# COMPACT_ATOMS: atom_id res chain seq x y z
N MET A 1 -7.41 -65.11 -63.04
CA MET A 1 -7.34 -63.96 -62.11
C MET A 1 -6.62 -64.38 -60.83
N ASN A 2 -5.32 -64.06 -60.72
CA ASN A 2 -4.44 -64.57 -59.66
C ASN A 2 -4.52 -63.70 -58.39
N LYS A 3 -5.36 -64.12 -57.43
CA LYS A 3 -5.51 -63.48 -56.11
C LYS A 3 -4.22 -63.42 -55.28
N GLN A 4 -3.20 -64.23 -55.61
CA GLN A 4 -1.90 -64.23 -54.93
C GLN A 4 -0.98 -63.06 -55.33
N PHE A 5 -1.10 -62.55 -56.57
CA PHE A 5 -0.27 -61.44 -57.03
C PHE A 5 -0.67 -60.11 -56.38
N TYR A 6 -1.97 -59.88 -56.13
CA TYR A 6 -2.45 -58.64 -55.48
C TYR A 6 -2.05 -58.55 -54.00
N LYS A 7 -1.91 -59.70 -53.31
CA LYS A 7 -1.43 -59.72 -51.92
C LYS A 7 0.05 -59.37 -51.81
N ILE A 8 0.88 -59.84 -52.74
CA ILE A 8 2.31 -59.51 -52.77
C ILE A 8 2.51 -58.03 -53.13
N TYR A 9 1.80 -57.50 -54.13
CA TYR A 9 1.87 -56.07 -54.46
C TYR A 9 1.29 -55.18 -53.35
N SER A 10 0.22 -55.59 -52.67
CA SER A 10 -0.32 -54.85 -51.52
C SER A 10 0.60 -54.88 -50.30
N PHE A 11 1.32 -55.99 -50.08
CA PHE A 11 2.28 -56.09 -48.98
C PHE A 11 3.55 -55.29 -49.30
N VAL A 12 4.07 -55.38 -50.53
CA VAL A 12 5.22 -54.58 -50.99
C VAL A 12 4.91 -53.09 -51.05
N PHE A 13 3.71 -52.68 -51.46
CA PHE A 13 3.28 -51.28 -51.47
C PHE A 13 3.06 -50.73 -50.04
N CYS A 14 2.56 -51.55 -49.11
CA CYS A 14 2.45 -51.19 -47.70
C CYS A 14 3.83 -51.12 -47.01
N SER A 15 4.76 -52.01 -47.37
CA SER A 15 6.15 -51.98 -46.92
C SER A 15 6.94 -50.81 -47.51
N LEU A 16 6.67 -50.39 -48.75
CA LEU A 16 7.29 -49.22 -49.38
C LEU A 16 6.80 -47.89 -48.79
N LEU A 17 5.56 -47.85 -48.27
CA LEU A 17 5.00 -46.71 -47.54
C LEU A 17 5.55 -46.57 -46.10
N LEU A 18 6.12 -47.64 -45.52
CA LEU A 18 6.73 -47.62 -44.18
C LEU A 18 8.19 -47.14 -44.19
N ILE A 19 8.84 -47.03 -45.36
CA ILE A 19 10.24 -46.58 -45.48
C ILE A 19 10.37 -45.10 -45.85
N LEU A 20 9.26 -44.40 -46.08
CA LEU A 20 9.22 -42.94 -46.31
C LEU A 20 8.91 -42.12 -45.06
N SER A 21 8.63 -42.75 -43.90
CA SER A 21 8.22 -42.03 -42.68
C SER A 21 9.34 -41.72 -41.69
N CYS A 22 10.60 -41.84 -42.09
CA CYS A 22 11.73 -41.40 -41.26
C CYS A 22 12.80 -40.71 -42.12
N THR A 23 12.42 -39.68 -42.87
CA THR A 23 13.37 -38.57 -43.03
C THR A 23 13.55 -37.99 -41.63
N LYS A 24 14.71 -38.23 -41.03
CA LYS A 24 15.14 -37.51 -39.83
C LYS A 24 15.09 -36.04 -40.19
N GLU A 25 14.04 -35.35 -39.75
CA GLU A 25 13.93 -33.91 -39.86
C GLU A 25 15.22 -33.35 -39.26
N THR A 26 16.05 -32.75 -40.11
CA THR A 26 17.16 -31.95 -39.62
C THR A 26 16.50 -30.73 -39.00
N SER A 27 16.21 -30.83 -37.69
CA SER A 27 15.81 -29.66 -36.94
C SER A 27 16.87 -28.61 -37.19
N PHE A 28 16.42 -27.40 -37.46
CA PHE A 28 17.29 -26.25 -37.61
C PHE A 28 18.06 -26.09 -36.28
N GLU A 29 19.26 -26.67 -36.17
CA GLU A 29 20.20 -26.60 -35.04
C GLU A 29 20.86 -25.21 -34.93
N SER A 30 20.11 -24.17 -35.30
CA SER A 30 20.49 -22.77 -35.20
C SER A 30 19.66 -22.15 -34.09
N GLY A 31 19.98 -22.53 -32.85
CA GLY A 31 19.38 -21.94 -31.66
C GLY A 31 19.38 -22.94 -30.52
N ASN A 32 20.12 -22.63 -29.48
CA ASN A 32 20.13 -23.37 -28.23
C ASN A 32 18.72 -23.35 -27.61
N LEU A 33 17.82 -24.25 -28.05
CA LEU A 33 16.40 -24.29 -27.65
C LEU A 33 16.22 -24.54 -26.14
N PHE A 34 17.28 -25.03 -25.48
CA PHE A 34 17.36 -25.26 -24.03
C PHE A 34 18.37 -24.35 -23.33
N GLY A 35 19.01 -23.41 -24.03
CA GLY A 35 19.92 -22.44 -23.45
C GLY A 35 19.18 -21.32 -22.72
N SER A 36 19.88 -20.59 -21.85
CA SER A 36 19.36 -19.34 -21.30
C SER A 36 19.36 -18.27 -22.38
N ALA A 37 18.25 -17.55 -22.51
CA ALA A 37 18.19 -16.35 -23.32
C ALA A 37 19.16 -15.29 -22.75
N GLU A 38 19.75 -14.50 -23.64
CA GLU A 38 20.57 -13.35 -23.28
C GLU A 38 19.98 -12.09 -23.94
N GLY A 39 20.05 -10.97 -23.22
CA GLY A 39 19.58 -9.70 -23.72
C GLY A 39 19.67 -8.59 -22.68
N THR A 40 19.05 -7.46 -22.98
CA THR A 40 19.09 -6.26 -22.15
C THR A 40 17.73 -5.55 -22.11
N LEU A 41 17.40 -4.97 -20.96
CA LEU A 41 16.22 -4.10 -20.78
C LEU A 41 16.50 -2.65 -21.22
N LYS A 42 17.76 -2.34 -21.54
CA LYS A 42 18.23 -0.99 -21.88
C LYS A 42 18.43 -0.81 -23.37
N ASP A 43 18.20 0.40 -23.87
CA ASP A 43 18.53 0.79 -25.25
C ASP A 43 20.05 1.01 -25.43
N SER A 44 20.46 1.41 -26.63
CA SER A 44 21.86 1.71 -26.96
C SER A 44 22.44 2.89 -26.18
N THR A 45 21.60 3.71 -25.55
CA THR A 45 21.99 4.85 -24.71
C THR A 45 21.96 4.53 -23.21
N GLY A 46 21.58 3.30 -22.83
CA GLY A 46 21.52 2.84 -21.44
C GLY A 46 20.19 3.12 -20.73
N ASN A 47 19.17 3.62 -21.42
CA ASN A 47 17.86 3.93 -20.86
C ASN A 47 16.93 2.72 -20.89
N CYS A 48 16.03 2.61 -19.91
CA CYS A 48 15.05 1.53 -19.84
C CYS A 48 14.00 1.59 -20.95
N GLN A 49 13.78 0.48 -21.65
CA GLN A 49 12.93 0.43 -22.82
C GLN A 49 11.47 0.04 -22.50
N GLY A 50 10.53 0.89 -22.93
CA GLY A 50 9.12 0.52 -23.14
C GLY A 50 8.43 -0.11 -21.93
N ILE A 51 8.54 0.49 -20.75
CA ILE A 51 7.81 0.07 -19.54
C ILE A 51 6.41 0.71 -19.54
N SER A 52 5.37 -0.10 -19.44
CA SER A 52 4.00 0.36 -19.20
C SER A 52 3.32 -0.51 -18.15
N ILE A 53 2.66 0.15 -17.20
CA ILE A 53 1.92 -0.48 -16.11
C ILE A 53 0.45 -0.63 -16.53
N LYS A 54 -0.16 -1.79 -16.28
CA LYS A 54 -1.56 -2.10 -16.61
C LYS A 54 -2.27 -2.68 -15.39
N GLY A 55 -3.53 -2.30 -15.22
CA GLY A 55 -4.36 -2.67 -14.08
C GLY A 55 -4.34 -1.63 -12.97
N GLN A 56 -5.24 -1.80 -12.01
CA GLN A 56 -5.34 -0.96 -10.82
C GLN A 56 -4.65 -1.68 -9.66
N TYR A 57 -3.69 -1.00 -9.01
CA TYR A 57 -2.92 -1.59 -7.93
C TYR A 57 -3.40 -1.02 -6.62
N VAL A 58 -4.04 -1.90 -5.86
CA VAL A 58 -4.96 -1.49 -4.81
C VAL A 58 -4.53 -2.14 -3.50
N MET A 59 -4.44 -1.33 -2.45
CA MET A 59 -4.19 -1.82 -1.09
C MET A 59 -5.16 -2.94 -0.74
N ASP A 60 -4.64 -4.03 -0.19
CA ASP A 60 -5.39 -5.20 0.24
C ASP A 60 -6.20 -5.93 -0.84
N SER A 61 -5.97 -5.64 -2.12
CA SER A 61 -6.53 -6.41 -3.23
C SER A 61 -5.50 -7.36 -3.83
N VAL A 62 -5.81 -8.65 -3.86
CA VAL A 62 -4.97 -9.65 -4.53
C VAL A 62 -4.88 -9.30 -6.01
N LEU A 63 -3.66 -9.25 -6.54
CA LEU A 63 -3.45 -8.97 -7.95
C LEU A 63 -4.02 -10.08 -8.83
N THR A 64 -4.67 -9.68 -9.92
CA THR A 64 -5.30 -10.58 -10.90
C THR A 64 -4.53 -10.55 -12.22
N ASP A 65 -4.98 -11.30 -13.23
CA ASP A 65 -4.39 -11.26 -14.58
C ASP A 65 -4.49 -9.90 -15.30
N SER A 66 -5.34 -9.00 -14.78
CA SER A 66 -5.45 -7.62 -15.25
C SER A 66 -4.31 -6.72 -14.73
N ASN A 67 -3.56 -7.18 -13.72
CA ASN A 67 -2.44 -6.47 -13.11
C ASN A 67 -1.12 -6.98 -13.68
N TYR A 68 -0.53 -6.23 -14.59
CA TYR A 68 0.72 -6.64 -15.24
C TYR A 68 1.54 -5.43 -15.71
N VAL A 69 2.82 -5.66 -15.91
CA VAL A 69 3.73 -4.68 -16.51
C VAL A 69 4.17 -5.21 -17.86
N THR A 70 4.05 -4.40 -18.90
CA THR A 70 4.71 -4.68 -20.18
C THR A 70 6.08 -4.04 -20.18
N ILE A 71 7.11 -4.77 -20.57
CA ILE A 71 8.47 -4.27 -20.70
C ILE A 71 9.06 -4.69 -22.03
N THR A 72 9.87 -3.82 -22.63
CA THR A 72 10.58 -4.12 -23.88
C THR A 72 12.02 -4.51 -23.57
N ALA A 73 12.51 -5.58 -24.19
CA ALA A 73 13.90 -6.01 -24.09
C ALA A 73 14.46 -6.36 -25.47
N THR A 74 15.75 -6.10 -25.66
CA THR A 74 16.49 -6.53 -26.85
C THR A 74 17.11 -7.89 -26.57
N ILE A 75 16.66 -8.92 -27.29
CA ILE A 75 17.18 -10.28 -27.18
C ILE A 75 18.38 -10.42 -28.12
N THR A 76 19.53 -10.80 -27.57
CA THR A 76 20.75 -11.08 -28.34
C THR A 76 20.91 -12.57 -28.62
N LYS A 77 20.38 -13.43 -27.74
CA LYS A 77 20.41 -14.89 -27.90
C LYS A 77 19.05 -15.51 -27.55
N PRO A 78 18.43 -16.27 -28.48
CA PRO A 78 17.24 -17.07 -28.22
C PRO A 78 17.46 -18.10 -27.09
N GLY A 79 16.40 -18.42 -26.36
CA GLY A 79 16.46 -19.38 -25.25
C GLY A 79 15.35 -19.19 -24.21
N ASN A 80 15.48 -19.87 -23.07
CA ASN A 80 14.62 -19.70 -21.91
C ASN A 80 14.95 -18.39 -21.18
N TYR A 81 13.95 -17.56 -20.97
CA TYR A 81 14.09 -16.31 -20.22
C TYR A 81 13.38 -16.38 -18.88
N LYS A 82 13.86 -15.56 -17.95
CA LYS A 82 13.18 -15.25 -16.70
C LYS A 82 13.38 -13.77 -16.43
N ILE A 83 12.28 -13.02 -16.44
CA ILE A 83 12.26 -11.59 -16.13
C ILE A 83 11.42 -11.43 -14.88
N TYR A 84 11.96 -10.77 -13.85
CA TYR A 84 11.28 -10.66 -12.57
C TYR A 84 11.68 -9.37 -11.83
N SER A 85 10.81 -8.91 -10.95
CA SER A 85 11.10 -7.83 -10.01
C SER A 85 11.45 -8.34 -8.62
N ASP A 86 12.00 -7.46 -7.80
CA ASP A 86 11.94 -7.57 -6.34
C ASP A 86 10.50 -7.57 -5.82
N THR A 87 10.33 -7.96 -4.55
CA THR A 87 9.05 -7.86 -3.84
C THR A 87 9.03 -6.56 -3.06
N VAL A 88 8.09 -5.69 -3.40
CA VAL A 88 7.95 -4.38 -2.76
C VAL A 88 6.50 -4.21 -2.35
N ASN A 89 6.29 -3.81 -1.11
CA ASN A 89 4.96 -3.54 -0.57
C ASN A 89 3.98 -4.73 -0.70
N GLY A 90 4.48 -5.97 -0.63
CA GLY A 90 3.69 -7.21 -0.63
C GLY A 90 3.31 -7.78 -2.01
N PHE A 91 3.79 -7.19 -3.10
CA PHE A 91 3.57 -7.69 -4.45
C PHE A 91 4.83 -7.64 -5.31
N TRP A 92 4.84 -8.38 -6.42
CA TRP A 92 5.97 -8.50 -7.35
C TRP A 92 5.49 -8.90 -8.75
N PHE A 93 6.39 -8.81 -9.73
CA PHE A 93 6.12 -9.12 -11.13
C PHE A 93 7.08 -10.18 -11.64
N ARG A 94 6.59 -11.10 -12.48
CA ARG A 94 7.46 -12.06 -13.17
C ARG A 94 6.82 -12.59 -14.45
N ASP A 95 7.69 -13.01 -15.36
CA ASP A 95 7.36 -13.85 -16.51
C ASP A 95 8.55 -14.75 -16.86
N SER A 96 8.25 -15.92 -17.39
CA SER A 96 9.26 -16.88 -17.85
C SER A 96 8.68 -17.78 -18.92
N ALA A 97 9.36 -17.84 -20.06
CA ALA A 97 9.05 -18.75 -21.15
C ALA A 97 10.30 -18.92 -22.03
N PHE A 98 10.11 -19.25 -23.30
CA PHE A 98 11.18 -19.31 -24.29
C PHE A 98 10.97 -18.22 -25.36
N VAL A 99 12.06 -17.68 -25.89
CA VAL A 99 12.06 -16.79 -27.05
C VAL A 99 12.85 -17.44 -28.18
N LEU A 100 12.22 -17.55 -29.36
CA LEU A 100 12.78 -18.28 -30.50
C LEU A 100 13.61 -17.41 -31.45
N THR A 101 13.49 -16.08 -31.35
CA THR A 101 14.16 -15.15 -32.25
C THR A 101 14.81 -13.99 -31.49
N ALA A 102 15.99 -13.59 -31.95
CA ALA A 102 16.65 -12.38 -31.48
C ALA A 102 15.86 -11.10 -31.88
N GLY A 103 16.31 -9.95 -31.37
CA GLY A 103 15.73 -8.64 -31.64
C GLY A 103 14.84 -8.11 -30.52
N VAL A 104 14.20 -6.97 -30.76
CA VAL A 104 13.34 -6.28 -29.78
C VAL A 104 12.05 -7.08 -29.58
N LYS A 105 11.71 -7.36 -28.32
CA LYS A 105 10.51 -8.10 -27.90
C LYS A 105 9.85 -7.43 -26.71
N THR A 106 8.53 -7.52 -26.63
CA THR A 106 7.75 -7.03 -25.49
C THR A 106 7.28 -8.22 -24.65
N PHE A 107 7.50 -8.14 -23.34
CA PHE A 107 7.18 -9.16 -22.36
C PHE A 107 6.08 -8.67 -21.44
N LYS A 108 5.17 -9.58 -21.06
CA LYS A 108 4.06 -9.30 -20.14
C LYS A 108 4.35 -9.92 -18.78
N LEU A 109 4.86 -9.13 -17.84
CA LEU A 109 5.13 -9.58 -16.48
C LEU A 109 3.85 -9.56 -15.65
N LYS A 110 3.32 -10.74 -15.32
CA LYS A 110 2.13 -10.87 -14.47
C LYS A 110 2.48 -10.44 -13.03
N GLY A 111 1.58 -9.66 -12.43
CA GLY A 111 1.65 -9.30 -11.02
C GLY A 111 1.16 -10.42 -10.10
N TYR A 112 1.81 -10.57 -8.95
CA TYR A 112 1.48 -11.53 -7.90
C TYR A 112 1.52 -10.86 -6.53
N GLY A 113 0.82 -11.43 -5.57
CA GLY A 113 0.75 -10.91 -4.20
C GLY A 113 -0.36 -9.87 -4.03
N LYS A 114 -0.22 -9.05 -2.99
CA LYS A 114 -1.24 -8.09 -2.55
C LYS A 114 -0.55 -6.84 -2.03
N PRO A 115 -0.83 -5.64 -2.57
CA PRO A 115 -0.30 -4.40 -2.03
C PRO A 115 -0.69 -4.19 -0.57
N ILE A 116 0.26 -3.80 0.29
CA ILE A 116 0.06 -3.71 1.75
C ILE A 116 -0.26 -2.27 2.19
N LEU A 117 0.45 -1.28 1.67
CA LEU A 117 0.28 0.14 2.02
C LEU A 117 -0.08 0.99 0.79
N PRO A 118 -0.86 2.08 0.92
CA PRO A 118 -1.23 2.95 -0.19
C PRO A 118 -0.09 3.96 -0.45
N LYS A 119 1.03 3.43 -0.94
CA LYS A 119 2.26 4.19 -1.25
C LYS A 119 2.75 3.87 -2.65
N THR A 120 3.61 4.72 -3.18
CA THR A 120 4.37 4.38 -4.39
C THR A 120 5.38 3.28 -4.08
N ALA A 121 5.25 2.15 -4.78
CA ALA A 121 6.17 1.04 -4.75
C ALA A 121 7.15 1.16 -5.91
N ASN A 122 8.45 1.34 -5.61
CA ASN A 122 9.52 1.40 -6.59
C ASN A 122 10.11 0.01 -6.75
N PHE A 123 10.00 -0.55 -7.96
CA PHE A 123 10.46 -1.90 -8.29
C PHE A 123 11.76 -1.86 -9.08
N THR A 124 12.62 -2.84 -8.83
CA THR A 124 13.77 -3.16 -9.67
C THR A 124 13.46 -4.43 -10.45
N VAL A 125 13.33 -4.33 -11.77
CA VAL A 125 13.16 -5.48 -12.68
C VAL A 125 14.50 -5.91 -13.27
N LEU A 126 14.70 -7.22 -13.33
CA LEU A 126 15.95 -7.87 -13.72
C LEU A 126 15.72 -8.79 -14.92
N PHE A 127 16.67 -8.75 -15.86
CA PHE A 127 16.84 -9.72 -16.94
C PHE A 127 18.33 -9.91 -17.22
N ASN A 128 18.84 -11.14 -17.01
CA ASN A 128 20.28 -11.41 -16.97
C ASN A 128 21.01 -10.42 -16.02
N ALA A 129 22.02 -9.70 -16.52
CA ALA A 129 22.75 -8.65 -15.80
C ALA A 129 22.15 -7.23 -16.00
N SER A 130 21.04 -7.11 -16.73
CA SER A 130 20.36 -5.83 -16.98
C SER A 130 19.29 -5.57 -15.93
N ALA A 131 19.24 -4.33 -15.43
CA ALA A 131 18.26 -3.87 -14.46
C ALA A 131 17.57 -2.58 -14.90
N CYS A 132 16.29 -2.45 -14.55
CA CYS A 132 15.48 -1.26 -14.78
C CYS A 132 14.57 -0.95 -13.60
N LEU A 133 14.22 0.33 -13.44
CA LEU A 133 13.34 0.79 -12.37
C LEU A 133 11.99 1.20 -12.93
N PHE A 134 10.92 0.91 -12.18
CA PHE A 134 9.61 1.49 -12.42
C PHE A 134 8.86 1.67 -11.12
N SER A 135 7.88 2.57 -11.13
CA SER A 135 7.12 2.91 -9.94
C SER A 135 5.64 2.64 -10.18
N ILE A 136 5.00 1.96 -9.23
CA ILE A 136 3.55 1.74 -9.21
C ILE A 136 2.98 2.44 -7.99
N THR A 137 2.11 3.41 -8.21
CA THR A 137 1.32 4.01 -7.14
C THR A 137 0.23 3.05 -6.73
N VAL A 138 0.28 2.59 -5.48
CA VAL A 138 -0.80 1.80 -4.88
C VAL A 138 -1.86 2.75 -4.39
N THR A 139 -3.06 2.61 -4.94
CA THR A 139 -4.25 3.35 -4.51
C THR A 139 -5.00 2.56 -3.44
N THR A 140 -5.89 3.22 -2.72
CA THR A 140 -6.97 2.53 -1.99
C THR A 140 -8.14 2.38 -2.97
N THR A 141 -8.89 1.27 -2.94
CA THR A 141 -10.09 1.13 -3.80
C THR A 141 -11.35 1.41 -3.01
N ALA A 142 -12.09 2.41 -3.50
CA ALA A 142 -13.53 2.49 -3.36
C ALA A 142 -14.15 1.19 -3.90
N GLY A 143 -14.78 0.41 -3.02
CA GLY A 143 -15.49 -0.81 -3.39
C GLY A 143 -16.46 -0.55 -4.55
N GLY A 144 -16.44 -1.41 -5.56
CA GLY A 144 -17.26 -1.25 -6.75
C GLY A 144 -18.76 -1.19 -6.43
N GLY A 145 -19.43 -0.16 -6.95
CA GLY A 145 -20.89 -0.14 -7.03
C GLY A 145 -21.55 1.23 -7.06
N GLY A 146 -21.34 2.01 -8.14
CA GLY A 146 -22.33 2.97 -8.63
C GLY A 146 -22.23 4.42 -8.16
N GLY A 147 -22.13 5.32 -9.14
CA GLY A 147 -22.57 6.71 -9.03
C GLY A 147 -21.55 7.65 -8.40
N GLY A 148 -21.05 8.58 -9.20
CA GLY A 148 -20.18 9.65 -8.75
C GLY A 148 -20.75 10.35 -7.52
N ASN A 149 -19.97 10.33 -6.46
CA ASN A 149 -19.77 11.43 -5.55
C ASN A 149 -18.37 11.23 -4.97
N THR A 150 -17.51 12.23 -5.13
CA THR A 150 -16.36 12.40 -4.23
C THR A 150 -16.86 12.21 -2.80
N PRO A 151 -16.26 11.30 -1.99
CA PRO A 151 -16.62 11.16 -0.59
C PRO A 151 -16.46 12.52 0.08
N THR A 152 -17.59 13.17 0.28
CA THR A 152 -17.70 14.44 0.99
C THR A 152 -18.23 14.01 2.33
N ALA A 153 -17.45 14.25 3.39
CA ALA A 153 -17.88 13.95 4.75
C ALA A 153 -19.32 14.48 4.93
N PRO A 154 -20.29 13.68 5.41
CA PRO A 154 -21.70 14.08 5.48
C PRO A 154 -21.96 15.38 6.28
N SER A 155 -20.97 15.85 7.04
CA SER A 155 -21.05 17.08 7.83
C SER A 155 -19.86 18.04 7.65
N GLY A 156 -18.78 17.67 6.97
CA GLY A 156 -17.52 18.42 7.01
C GLY A 156 -16.95 18.62 8.43
N ASP A 157 -17.48 17.94 9.46
CA ASP A 157 -17.07 18.06 10.85
C ASP A 157 -16.56 16.71 11.37
N TYR A 158 -15.24 16.56 11.36
CA TYR A 158 -14.51 15.35 11.73
C TYR A 158 -14.46 15.07 13.24
N PHE A 159 -14.95 15.99 14.06
CA PHE A 159 -15.01 15.83 15.50
C PHE A 159 -16.17 16.67 16.07
N PRO A 160 -17.42 16.19 15.93
CA PRO A 160 -18.59 16.94 16.35
C PRO A 160 -18.62 17.11 17.87
N ILE A 161 -18.63 18.37 18.31
CA ILE A 161 -18.70 18.73 19.74
C ILE A 161 -20.10 19.20 20.18
N THR A 162 -21.14 19.01 19.36
CA THR A 162 -22.53 19.27 19.77
C THR A 162 -22.95 18.38 20.94
N PRO A 163 -23.90 18.80 21.80
CA PRO A 163 -24.33 17.96 22.92
C PRO A 163 -24.81 16.59 22.44
N ASN A 164 -24.44 15.52 23.16
CA ASN A 164 -24.77 14.12 22.88
C ASN A 164 -24.10 13.49 21.65
N SER A 165 -23.24 14.20 20.92
CA SER A 165 -22.30 13.58 19.98
C SER A 165 -21.46 12.52 20.70
N ASN A 166 -21.30 11.36 20.09
CA ASN A 166 -20.59 10.23 20.71
C ASN A 166 -19.88 9.37 19.67
N TRP A 167 -18.80 8.73 20.10
CA TRP A 167 -18.03 7.75 19.32
C TRP A 167 -17.40 6.73 20.27
N THR A 168 -16.91 5.64 19.71
CA THR A 168 -16.25 4.57 20.46
C THR A 168 -14.88 4.32 19.85
N TYR A 169 -13.85 4.26 20.70
CA TYR A 169 -12.53 3.79 20.33
C TYR A 169 -12.33 2.38 20.87
N ASP A 170 -12.05 1.45 19.97
CA ASP A 170 -11.59 0.11 20.31
C ASP A 170 -10.07 0.08 20.25
N TYR A 171 -9.44 -0.05 21.40
CA TYR A 171 -8.00 -0.19 21.54
C TYR A 171 -7.62 -1.65 21.38
N THR A 172 -6.80 -1.94 20.38
CA THR A 172 -6.24 -3.28 20.14
C THR A 172 -5.09 -3.63 21.10
N SER A 173 -5.10 -3.08 22.31
CA SER A 173 -4.16 -3.41 23.38
C SER A 173 -4.37 -4.85 23.85
N ASN A 174 -3.45 -5.36 24.67
CA ASN A 174 -3.64 -6.62 25.38
C ASN A 174 -3.64 -6.35 26.90
N PRO A 175 -4.79 -6.44 27.59
CA PRO A 175 -6.12 -6.79 27.08
C PRO A 175 -6.72 -5.68 26.18
N PRO A 176 -7.63 -6.04 25.25
CA PRO A 176 -8.34 -5.05 24.45
C PRO A 176 -9.23 -4.21 25.35
N ASP A 177 -9.37 -2.94 25.01
CA ASP A 177 -10.17 -1.98 25.76
C ASP A 177 -11.10 -1.21 24.82
N THR A 178 -12.30 -0.87 25.29
CA THR A 178 -13.31 -0.17 24.50
C THR A 178 -13.80 1.03 25.29
N ILE A 179 -13.49 2.22 24.78
CA ILE A 179 -13.84 3.49 25.43
C ILE A 179 -14.82 4.26 24.56
N ARG A 180 -16.02 4.48 25.10
CA ARG A 180 -17.06 5.31 24.48
C ARG A 180 -17.00 6.73 25.03
N TYR A 181 -16.87 7.71 24.15
CA TYR A 181 -16.86 9.12 24.45
C TYR A 181 -18.23 9.73 24.19
N THR A 182 -18.69 10.66 25.03
CA THR A 182 -19.96 11.36 24.83
C THR A 182 -19.85 12.83 25.24
N SER A 183 -20.16 13.73 24.31
CA SER A 183 -20.25 15.18 24.53
C SER A 183 -21.40 15.51 25.48
N LYS A 184 -21.13 16.30 26.51
CA LYS A 184 -22.14 16.78 27.46
C LYS A 184 -22.70 18.13 27.05
N ASN A 185 -23.88 18.47 27.54
CA ASN A 185 -24.38 19.84 27.44
C ASN A 185 -23.76 20.73 28.53
N PHE A 186 -22.43 20.74 28.60
CA PHE A 186 -21.65 21.45 29.61
C PHE A 186 -20.32 21.92 29.01
N THR A 187 -19.90 23.13 29.38
CA THR A 187 -18.66 23.75 28.89
C THR A 187 -17.82 24.27 30.05
N ALA A 188 -16.50 24.24 29.89
CA ALA A 188 -15.56 24.87 30.79
C ALA A 188 -14.74 25.94 30.05
N THR A 189 -14.41 27.04 30.72
CA THR A 189 -13.57 28.10 30.16
C THR A 189 -12.19 28.06 30.79
N VAL A 190 -11.15 27.96 29.98
CA VAL A 190 -9.74 27.97 30.42
C VAL A 190 -8.97 28.93 29.53
N ASN A 191 -8.23 29.88 30.11
CA ASN A 191 -7.45 30.88 29.38
C ASN A 191 -8.26 31.56 28.26
N ASN A 192 -9.49 31.97 28.56
CA ASN A 192 -10.45 32.57 27.63
C ASN A 192 -10.86 31.69 26.43
N LYS A 193 -10.55 30.39 26.46
CA LYS A 193 -11.01 29.41 25.47
C LYS A 193 -12.11 28.56 26.08
N VAL A 194 -13.21 28.39 25.35
CA VAL A 194 -14.36 27.58 25.79
C VAL A 194 -14.19 26.16 25.26
N TYR A 195 -14.23 25.19 26.17
CA TYR A 195 -14.14 23.77 25.87
C TYR A 195 -15.47 23.09 26.14
N ARG A 196 -15.86 22.22 25.23
CA ARG A 196 -16.91 21.24 25.42
C ARG A 196 -16.38 20.09 26.29
N ILE A 197 -17.15 19.73 27.32
CA ILE A 197 -16.83 18.58 28.17
C ILE A 197 -17.41 17.30 27.60
N PHE A 198 -16.60 16.24 27.66
CA PHE A 198 -16.92 14.87 27.28
C PHE A 198 -16.74 13.96 28.49
N THR A 199 -17.49 12.85 28.52
CA THR A 199 -17.22 11.76 29.46
C THR A 199 -16.97 10.44 28.75
N THR A 200 -16.18 9.56 29.36
CA THR A 200 -16.07 8.16 28.94
C THR A 200 -17.09 7.27 29.63
N ASN A 201 -17.30 6.05 29.13
CA ASN A 201 -18.01 4.97 29.84
C ASN A 201 -17.30 4.54 31.15
N LEU A 202 -16.04 4.92 31.33
CA LEU A 202 -15.26 4.68 32.56
C LEU A 202 -15.38 5.83 33.58
N GLY A 203 -16.11 6.90 33.24
CA GLY A 203 -16.30 8.07 34.10
C GLY A 203 -15.22 9.14 33.97
N ASP A 204 -14.26 8.98 33.06
CA ASP A 204 -13.23 10.01 32.82
C ASP A 204 -13.86 11.25 32.19
N THR A 205 -13.32 12.41 32.51
CA THR A 205 -13.75 13.69 31.96
C THR A 205 -12.68 14.25 31.04
N LEU A 206 -13.08 14.68 29.84
CA LEU A 206 -12.19 15.27 28.83
C LEU A 206 -12.74 16.60 28.33
N ALA A 207 -11.86 17.47 27.85
CA ALA A 207 -12.21 18.81 27.39
C ALA A 207 -11.67 19.05 25.97
N TYR A 208 -12.56 19.38 25.05
CA TYR A 208 -12.24 19.60 23.64
C TYR A 208 -12.84 20.91 23.13
N ARG A 209 -12.16 21.55 22.19
CA ARG A 209 -12.67 22.72 21.47
C ARG A 209 -12.31 22.59 20.00
N LYS A 210 -13.01 23.34 19.15
CA LYS A 210 -12.69 23.46 17.74
C LYS A 210 -12.66 24.91 17.32
N ASP A 211 -11.76 25.24 16.41
CA ASP A 211 -11.82 26.45 15.60
C ASP A 211 -12.28 26.04 14.20
N SER A 212 -13.60 26.05 13.98
CA SER A 212 -14.20 25.58 12.73
C SER A 212 -13.88 26.46 11.52
N LEU A 213 -13.50 27.72 11.73
CA LEU A 213 -13.07 28.58 10.62
C LEU A 213 -11.68 28.18 10.13
N GLN A 214 -10.83 27.68 11.02
CA GLN A 214 -9.47 27.25 10.69
C GLN A 214 -9.36 25.73 10.44
N GLY A 215 -10.38 24.94 10.80
CA GLY A 215 -10.35 23.47 10.66
C GLY A 215 -9.49 22.79 11.73
N GLU A 216 -9.28 23.48 12.85
CA GLU A 216 -8.37 23.04 13.90
C GLU A 216 -9.14 22.53 15.12
N TYR A 217 -8.69 21.40 15.65
CA TYR A 217 -9.33 20.72 16.77
C TYR A 217 -8.34 20.54 17.90
N PHE A 218 -8.77 20.87 19.12
CA PHE A 218 -7.89 20.95 20.27
C PHE A 218 -8.43 20.20 21.48
N ALA A 219 -7.51 19.64 22.24
CA ALA A 219 -7.78 18.98 23.50
C ALA A 219 -7.08 19.75 24.62
N TYR A 220 -7.74 19.83 25.76
CA TYR A 220 -7.13 20.27 27.01
C TYR A 220 -6.94 19.05 27.91
N SER A 221 -5.72 18.50 27.93
CA SER A 221 -5.43 17.28 28.68
C SER A 221 -4.06 17.32 29.34
N ARG A 222 -3.85 16.39 30.27
CA ARG A 222 -2.53 16.11 30.87
C ARG A 222 -1.87 14.96 30.11
N PHE A 223 -0.55 14.91 30.14
CA PHE A 223 0.22 13.80 29.60
C PHE A 223 0.90 13.04 30.73
N ALA A 224 0.68 11.72 30.78
CA ALA A 224 1.24 10.83 31.80
C ALA A 224 0.99 11.35 33.24
N ASN A 225 1.99 11.26 34.11
CA ASN A 225 1.90 11.71 35.51
C ASN A 225 2.13 13.22 35.68
N ASP A 226 2.17 14.00 34.58
CA ASP A 226 2.31 15.45 34.69
C ASP A 226 1.03 16.08 35.24
N SER A 227 1.21 17.00 36.18
CA SER A 227 0.13 17.76 36.80
C SER A 227 -0.34 18.92 35.93
N ARG A 228 0.46 19.40 34.97
CA ARG A 228 0.14 20.56 34.14
C ARG A 228 -0.64 20.16 32.88
N PRO A 229 -1.92 20.58 32.75
CA PRO A 229 -2.65 20.39 31.51
C PRO A 229 -2.12 21.30 30.38
N LEU A 230 -2.17 20.79 29.15
CA LEU A 230 -1.79 21.48 27.93
C LEU A 230 -3.01 21.59 27.00
N ASP A 231 -3.16 22.76 26.37
CA ASP A 231 -4.02 22.97 25.20
C ASP A 231 -3.21 22.64 23.94
N TYR A 232 -3.57 21.58 23.22
CA TYR A 232 -2.85 21.17 22.02
C TYR A 232 -3.79 20.80 20.88
N LYS A 233 -3.34 21.12 19.66
CA LYS A 233 -4.02 20.73 18.43
C LYS A 233 -3.80 19.23 18.21
N PHE A 234 -4.88 18.46 18.08
CA PHE A 234 -4.83 17.01 17.82
C PHE A 234 -5.29 16.66 16.40
N LEU A 235 -5.98 17.56 15.70
CA LEU A 235 -6.36 17.42 14.31
C LEU A 235 -6.38 18.81 13.63
N ASP A 236 -5.95 18.84 12.38
CA ASP A 236 -6.10 19.96 11.47
C ASP A 236 -6.61 19.40 10.14
N ASP A 237 -7.89 19.62 9.87
CA ASP A 237 -8.56 19.03 8.71
C ASP A 237 -8.26 19.75 7.39
N LYS A 238 -7.52 20.86 7.41
CA LYS A 238 -7.14 21.62 6.22
C LYS A 238 -5.76 21.26 5.73
N LEU A 239 -4.88 20.81 6.62
CA LEU A 239 -3.54 20.39 6.22
C LEU A 239 -3.56 19.24 5.20
N PRO A 240 -2.63 19.24 4.22
CA PRO A 240 -2.46 18.13 3.29
C PRO A 240 -1.74 16.95 3.94
N VAL A 241 -1.84 15.78 3.32
CA VAL A 241 -1.11 14.56 3.73
C VAL A 241 0.40 14.84 3.81
N ASN A 242 1.07 14.22 4.79
CA ASN A 242 2.46 14.41 5.21
C ASN A 242 2.77 15.73 5.93
N SER A 243 1.79 16.63 6.09
CA SER A 243 1.97 17.78 6.97
C SER A 243 2.02 17.33 8.42
N PHE A 244 2.87 17.98 9.22
CA PHE A 244 2.99 17.69 10.64
C PHE A 244 3.03 18.97 11.46
N TRP A 245 2.65 18.85 12.73
CA TRP A 245 2.79 19.89 13.75
C TRP A 245 3.20 19.25 15.07
N GLU A 246 3.75 20.05 15.96
CA GLU A 246 4.21 19.58 17.26
C GLU A 246 3.60 20.40 18.39
N THR A 247 3.43 19.78 19.54
CA THR A 247 3.03 20.47 20.77
C THR A 247 4.15 21.36 21.28
N ASP A 248 3.81 22.26 22.19
CA ASP A 248 4.80 22.85 23.09
C ASP A 248 5.56 21.75 23.84
N THR A 249 6.83 22.03 24.17
CA THR A 249 7.64 21.13 24.99
C THR A 249 7.13 21.16 26.42
N ILE A 250 6.86 19.98 26.97
CA ILE A 250 6.41 19.80 28.35
C ILE A 250 7.59 19.32 29.18
N SER A 251 7.89 19.97 30.30
CA SER A 251 8.97 19.58 31.21
C SER A 251 8.40 19.02 32.50
N THR A 252 8.87 17.86 32.93
CA THR A 252 8.44 17.16 34.15
C THR A 252 9.57 16.35 34.77
N VAL A 253 9.28 15.59 35.82
CA VAL A 253 10.22 14.66 36.45
C VAL A 253 9.63 13.25 36.32
N ALA A 254 10.34 12.34 35.65
CA ALA A 254 9.96 10.94 35.55
C ALA A 254 11.03 10.07 36.21
N LEU A 255 10.63 9.22 37.15
CA LEU A 255 11.54 8.34 37.91
C LEU A 255 12.71 9.09 38.58
N GLY A 256 12.50 10.34 38.99
CA GLY A 256 13.52 11.18 39.61
C GLY A 256 14.42 11.96 38.63
N PHE A 257 14.24 11.80 37.32
CA PHE A 257 15.04 12.50 36.30
C PHE A 257 14.27 13.63 35.61
N PRO A 258 14.89 14.80 35.38
CA PRO A 258 14.32 15.86 34.55
C PRO A 258 14.05 15.33 33.15
N THR A 259 12.78 15.35 32.73
CA THR A 259 12.33 14.74 31.48
C THR A 259 11.52 15.74 30.70
N THR A 260 11.74 15.82 29.40
CA THR A 260 10.89 16.63 28.51
C THR A 260 10.14 15.75 27.52
N TYR A 261 8.92 16.18 27.17
CA TYR A 261 8.03 15.51 26.24
C TYR A 261 7.64 16.47 25.13
N LYS A 262 7.56 15.94 23.91
CA LYS A 262 6.94 16.62 22.76
C LYS A 262 6.15 15.62 21.96
N ILE A 263 5.03 16.06 21.40
CA ILE A 263 4.21 15.19 20.55
C ILE A 263 4.17 15.78 19.17
N ARG A 264 4.44 14.94 18.17
CA ARG A 264 4.23 15.27 16.77
C ARG A 264 2.97 14.58 16.27
N PHE A 265 2.14 15.35 15.62
CA PHE A 265 1.00 14.86 14.87
C PHE A 265 1.30 15.02 13.38
N THR A 266 0.97 14.02 12.59
CA THR A 266 1.17 14.02 11.13
C THR A 266 -0.12 13.58 10.45
N ILE A 267 -0.55 14.28 9.41
CA ILE A 267 -1.63 13.82 8.53
C ILE A 267 -1.08 12.65 7.71
N ASP A 268 -1.40 11.42 8.11
CA ASP A 268 -0.92 10.20 7.47
C ASP A 268 -1.78 9.83 6.25
N ALA A 269 -3.07 10.14 6.30
CA ALA A 269 -3.99 10.04 5.17
C ALA A 269 -5.16 11.02 5.31
N LYS A 270 -5.78 11.37 4.17
CA LYS A 270 -6.94 12.26 4.11
C LYS A 270 -7.89 11.78 3.01
N ASN A 271 -9.20 11.91 3.25
CA ASN A 271 -10.25 11.39 2.36
C ASN A 271 -10.06 9.89 2.04
N ALA A 272 -9.55 9.15 3.02
CA ALA A 272 -9.29 7.72 2.89
C ALA A 272 -10.51 6.91 3.33
N SER A 273 -10.62 5.68 2.85
CA SER A 273 -11.61 4.72 3.30
C SER A 273 -10.94 3.62 4.10
N TYR A 274 -11.52 3.24 5.22
CA TYR A 274 -11.02 2.18 6.10
C TYR A 274 -12.16 1.23 6.48
N ILE A 275 -11.83 -0.04 6.69
CA ILE A 275 -12.72 -1.00 7.35
C ILE A 275 -12.21 -1.16 8.78
N ILE A 276 -12.96 -0.64 9.75
CA ILE A 276 -12.62 -0.74 11.19
C ILE A 276 -13.72 -1.54 11.88
N ASN A 277 -13.36 -2.67 12.49
CA ASN A 277 -14.30 -3.59 13.16
C ASN A 277 -15.49 -3.99 12.27
N GLY A 278 -15.23 -4.23 10.97
CA GLY A 278 -16.25 -4.62 10.00
C GLY A 278 -17.09 -3.46 9.44
N ASN A 279 -16.92 -2.24 9.95
CA ASN A 279 -17.61 -1.05 9.46
C ASN A 279 -16.75 -0.31 8.44
N ALA A 280 -17.31 -0.05 7.26
CA ALA A 280 -16.71 0.83 6.28
C ALA A 280 -16.86 2.29 6.74
N LEU A 281 -15.74 2.97 6.92
CA LEU A 281 -15.62 4.39 7.19
C LEU A 281 -15.03 5.05 5.96
N ASP A 282 -15.71 6.06 5.42
CA ASP A 282 -15.26 6.83 4.26
C ASP A 282 -14.90 8.27 4.67
N SER A 283 -14.20 8.98 3.79
CA SER A 283 -13.78 10.37 4.02
C SER A 283 -12.84 10.57 5.21
N VAL A 284 -12.15 9.52 5.66
CA VAL A 284 -11.38 9.52 6.91
C VAL A 284 -10.09 10.34 6.81
N ILE A 285 -9.82 11.11 7.87
CA ILE A 285 -8.50 11.67 8.14
C ILE A 285 -7.79 10.77 9.15
N LYS A 286 -6.65 10.21 8.76
CA LYS A 286 -5.79 9.44 9.63
C LYS A 286 -4.67 10.34 10.14
N VAL A 287 -4.60 10.54 11.45
CA VAL A 287 -3.52 11.30 12.10
C VAL A 287 -2.63 10.33 12.85
N LYS A 288 -1.33 10.36 12.51
CA LYS A 288 -0.29 9.65 13.24
C LYS A 288 0.24 10.55 14.36
N GLN A 289 0.27 10.03 15.58
CA GLN A 289 0.80 10.70 16.77
C GLN A 289 2.09 9.99 17.22
N GLU A 290 3.18 10.75 17.39
CA GLU A 290 4.47 10.28 17.88
C GLU A 290 4.85 11.04 19.15
N VAL A 291 5.13 10.31 20.23
CA VAL A 291 5.57 10.90 21.50
C VAL A 291 7.08 10.79 21.61
N PHE A 292 7.75 11.94 21.60
CA PHE A 292 9.19 12.06 21.85
C PHE A 292 9.43 12.36 23.33
N ILE A 293 10.35 11.62 23.94
CA ILE A 293 10.86 11.89 25.28
C ILE A 293 12.34 12.21 25.20
N GLN A 294 12.78 13.21 25.94
CA GLN A 294 14.19 13.46 26.19
C GLN A 294 14.46 13.38 27.69
N VAL A 295 15.42 12.54 28.06
CA VAL A 295 15.96 12.37 29.42
C VAL A 295 17.46 12.71 29.40
N PRO A 296 18.11 12.93 30.55
CA PRO A 296 19.57 13.12 30.58
C PRO A 296 20.25 11.89 29.98
N GLY A 297 20.97 12.07 28.87
CA GLY A 297 21.66 10.98 28.16
C GLY A 297 21.04 10.53 26.82
N GLY A 298 19.87 11.03 26.39
CA GLY A 298 19.36 10.74 25.05
C GLY A 298 17.90 11.12 24.75
N LEU A 299 17.54 11.07 23.46
CA LEU A 299 16.18 11.29 22.94
C LEU A 299 15.61 9.96 22.44
N PHE A 300 14.38 9.66 22.84
CA PHE A 300 13.70 8.40 22.56
C PHE A 300 12.30 8.66 21.99
N THR A 301 11.86 7.82 21.05
CA THR A 301 10.44 7.76 20.66
C THR A 301 9.76 6.74 21.55
N LYS A 302 8.78 7.17 22.37
CA LYS A 302 8.12 6.32 23.37
C LYS A 302 6.98 5.50 22.79
N ASP A 303 6.17 6.14 21.97
CA ASP A 303 4.88 5.62 21.56
C ASP A 303 4.49 6.21 20.21
N THR A 304 3.85 5.40 19.38
CA THR A 304 3.30 5.80 18.09
C THR A 304 1.88 5.27 17.99
N ARG A 305 0.91 6.17 17.79
CA ARG A 305 -0.51 5.84 17.68
C ARG A 305 -1.08 6.42 16.39
N SER A 306 -2.16 5.80 15.90
CA SER A 306 -2.93 6.34 14.78
C SER A 306 -4.37 6.55 15.23
N THR A 307 -4.92 7.73 14.95
CA THR A 307 -6.33 8.05 15.19
C THR A 307 -7.00 8.33 13.86
N PHE A 308 -8.24 7.85 13.72
CA PHE A 308 -9.03 7.92 12.50
C PHE A 308 -10.24 8.80 12.79
N TYR A 309 -10.38 9.90 12.05
CA TYR A 309 -11.47 10.86 12.18
C TYR A 309 -12.38 10.76 10.97
N THR A 310 -13.68 10.65 11.20
CA THR A 310 -14.71 10.38 10.17
C THR A 310 -15.94 11.25 10.38
#